data_AF-A0A3N5RMI2-F1
#
_entry.id   AF-A0A3N5RMI2-F1
#
_cell.length_a   1.000
_cell.length_b   1.000
_cell.length_c   1.000
_cell.angle_alpha   90.00
_cell.angle_beta   90.00
_cell.angle_gamma   90.00
#
_symmetry.space_group_name_H-M   'P 1'
#
loop_
_entity.id
_entity.type
_entity.pdbx_description
1 polymer ?
#
loop_
_entity_poly.entity_id
_entity_poly.type
_entity_poly.pdbx_seq_one_letter_code
_entity_poly.pdbx_strand_id
1 'polypeptide(L)'
;MSKRSSKAQKAGSAVPSSPGRNVLLALTLVPLIIGLLLIGAWVLDISIFDDPQSQVTVAVLFLLLGFALSNVVQKRWRLAAGWGLLMLADLVILVWLEVWAQAAAIGLGLLGLAFLGIEFYGQYRQNKDRQK
;
A
#
# COMPACT_ATOMS: atom_id res chain seq x y z
N MET A 1 8.71 5.82 -58.46
CA MET A 1 7.88 4.98 -57.57
C MET A 1 8.76 4.42 -56.45
N SER A 2 8.64 4.93 -55.22
CA SER A 2 8.62 4.14 -53.96
C SER A 2 8.53 5.10 -52.77
N LYS A 3 7.34 5.15 -52.16
CA LYS A 3 7.00 5.86 -50.92
C LYS A 3 7.20 4.90 -49.74
N ARG A 4 7.96 5.26 -48.70
CA ARG A 4 7.78 4.82 -47.30
C ARG A 4 8.38 5.90 -46.38
N SER A 5 7.64 6.98 -46.11
CA SER A 5 6.67 7.12 -45.01
C SER A 5 7.31 6.84 -43.64
N SER A 6 7.62 7.95 -42.98
CA SER A 6 8.02 8.11 -41.60
C SER A 6 7.03 7.45 -40.63
N LYS A 7 7.48 6.43 -39.90
CA LYS A 7 6.78 5.98 -38.70
C LYS A 7 7.44 6.65 -37.49
N ALA A 8 7.08 7.91 -37.28
CA ALA A 8 7.35 8.61 -36.04
C ALA A 8 6.78 7.77 -34.89
N GLN A 9 7.67 7.32 -34.03
CA GLN A 9 7.41 6.62 -32.78
C GLN A 9 6.47 7.53 -31.98
N LYS A 10 5.18 7.15 -31.89
CA LYS A 10 4.24 7.78 -30.97
C LYS A 10 4.82 7.58 -29.57
N ALA A 11 5.37 8.64 -29.01
CA ALA A 11 5.60 8.78 -27.58
C ALA A 11 4.35 8.28 -26.86
N GLY A 12 4.55 7.36 -25.91
CA GLY A 12 3.48 6.76 -25.13
C GLY A 12 2.55 7.84 -24.64
N SER A 13 1.30 7.78 -25.09
CA SER A 13 0.23 8.65 -24.63
C SER A 13 0.13 8.52 -23.12
N ALA A 14 0.64 9.53 -22.40
CA ALA A 14 0.37 9.70 -20.99
C ALA A 14 -1.15 9.76 -20.85
N VAL A 15 -1.71 8.70 -20.26
CA VAL A 15 -3.15 8.62 -20.02
C VAL A 15 -3.52 9.83 -19.18
N PRO A 16 -4.43 10.72 -19.65
CA PRO A 16 -4.80 11.90 -18.89
C PRO A 16 -5.37 11.43 -17.54
N SER A 17 -4.70 11.81 -16.46
CA SER A 17 -5.23 11.58 -15.11
C SER A 17 -6.51 12.39 -14.98
N SER A 18 -7.65 11.71 -14.83
CA SER A 18 -8.90 12.43 -14.58
C SER A 18 -8.78 13.19 -13.26
N PRO A 19 -9.26 14.44 -13.17
CA PRO A 19 -9.16 15.26 -11.95
C PRO A 19 -9.66 14.53 -10.70
N GLY A 20 -10.73 13.73 -10.83
CA GLY A 20 -11.28 12.93 -9.73
C GLY A 20 -10.34 11.86 -9.19
N ARG A 21 -9.48 11.27 -10.03
CA ARG A 21 -8.49 10.27 -9.56
C ARG A 21 -7.44 10.91 -8.66
N ASN A 22 -7.01 12.12 -8.97
CA ASN A 22 -6.02 12.85 -8.17
C ASN A 22 -6.60 13.27 -6.81
N VAL A 23 -7.87 13.69 -6.78
CA VAL A 23 -8.58 13.97 -5.52
C VAL A 23 -8.73 12.72 -4.67
N LEU A 24 -9.10 11.57 -5.27
CA LEU A 24 -9.18 10.31 -4.54
C LEU A 24 -7.82 9.88 -3.97
N LEU A 25 -6.73 10.03 -4.73
CA LEU A 25 -5.38 9.75 -4.23
C LEU A 25 -4.93 10.73 -3.14
N ALA A 26 -5.33 12.01 -3.24
CA ALA A 26 -5.09 12.97 -2.18
C ALA A 26 -5.86 12.58 -0.90
N LEU A 27 -7.06 12.01 -1.03
CA LEU A 27 -7.83 11.53 0.11
C LEU A 27 -7.18 10.31 0.77
N THR A 28 -6.55 9.41 0.01
CA THR A 28 -5.80 8.27 0.58
C THR A 28 -4.48 8.69 1.22
N LEU A 29 -4.02 9.93 0.99
CA LEU A 29 -2.86 10.50 1.68
C LEU A 29 -3.16 10.88 3.13
N VAL A 30 -4.42 11.24 3.44
CA VAL A 30 -4.84 11.62 4.80
C VAL A 30 -4.48 10.55 5.83
N PRO A 31 -4.88 9.27 5.68
CA PRO A 31 -4.51 8.25 6.64
C PRO A 31 -2.99 8.02 6.73
N LEU A 32 -2.25 8.19 5.63
CA LEU A 32 -0.79 8.09 5.64
C LEU A 32 -0.14 9.21 6.48
N ILE A 33 -0.61 10.45 6.32
CA ILE A 33 -0.12 11.60 7.09
C ILE A 33 -0.42 11.40 8.57
N ILE A 34 -1.64 10.98 8.91
CA ILE A 34 -2.03 10.71 10.31
C ILE A 34 -1.12 9.65 10.92
N GLY A 35 -0.93 8.51 10.23
CA GLY A 35 -0.04 7.46 10.70
C GLY A 35 1.40 7.94 10.91
N LEU A 36 1.94 8.71 9.95
CA LEU A 36 3.29 9.27 10.07
C LEU A 36 3.42 10.26 11.25
N LEU A 37 2.41 11.12 11.47
CA LEU A 37 2.38 12.05 12.60
C LEU A 37 2.31 11.32 13.94
N LEU A 38 1.55 10.22 14.02
CA LEU A 38 1.46 9.41 15.24
C LEU A 38 2.80 8.71 15.56
N ILE A 39 3.51 8.18 14.55
CA ILE A 39 4.87 7.65 14.73
C ILE A 39 5.82 8.79 15.13
N GLY A 40 5.75 9.94 14.47
CA GLY A 40 6.58 11.09 14.80
C GLY A 40 6.38 11.58 16.23
N ALA A 41 5.12 11.68 16.67
CA ALA A 41 4.77 12.00 18.05
C ALA A 41 5.35 10.96 19.02
N TRP A 42 5.23 9.68 18.70
CA TRP A 42 5.78 8.60 19.53
C TRP A 42 7.31 8.69 19.66
N VAL A 43 8.03 8.97 18.56
CA VAL A 43 9.51 9.15 18.57
C VAL A 43 9.94 10.36 19.40
N LEU A 44 9.09 11.38 19.50
CA LEU A 44 9.36 12.59 20.28
C LEU A 44 8.89 12.48 21.74
N ASP A 45 8.54 11.27 22.20
CA ASP A 45 7.94 11.02 23.52
C ASP A 45 6.65 11.83 23.77
N ILE A 46 5.92 12.18 22.70
CA ILE A 46 4.62 12.83 22.76
C ILE A 46 3.53 11.75 22.76
N SER A 47 2.91 11.54 23.91
CA SER A 47 1.78 10.63 24.10
C SER A 47 0.45 11.33 23.79
N ILE A 48 -0.19 10.89 22.71
CA ILE A 48 -1.56 11.30 22.34
C ILE A 48 -2.59 10.36 22.96
N PHE A 49 -2.21 9.10 23.14
CA PHE A 49 -3.00 8.08 23.82
C PHE A 49 -2.36 7.74 25.17
N ASP A 50 -3.18 7.27 26.12
CA ASP A 50 -2.72 6.87 27.46
C ASP A 50 -1.71 5.72 27.42
N ASP A 51 -1.84 4.84 26.42
CA ASP A 51 -0.94 3.71 26.18
C ASP A 51 -0.04 3.97 24.95
N PRO A 52 1.30 4.02 25.11
CA PRO A 52 2.24 4.18 24.01
C PRO A 52 2.12 3.10 22.93
N GLN A 53 1.80 1.86 23.32
CA GLN A 53 1.67 0.76 22.37
C GLN A 53 0.45 0.95 21.46
N SER A 54 -0.66 1.43 22.01
CA SER A 54 -1.87 1.78 21.26
C SER A 54 -1.60 2.88 20.22
N GLN A 55 -0.79 3.89 20.54
CA GLN A 55 -0.41 4.93 19.59
C GLN A 55 0.32 4.37 18.35
N VAL A 56 1.32 3.51 18.57
CA VAL A 56 2.08 2.87 17.47
C VAL A 56 1.18 1.97 16.65
N THR A 57 0.33 1.20 17.31
CA THR A 57 -0.59 0.27 16.66
C THR A 57 -1.56 1.00 15.73
N VAL A 58 -2.20 2.06 16.23
CA VAL A 58 -3.10 2.90 15.44
C VAL A 58 -2.33 3.52 14.27
N ALA A 59 -1.10 3.99 14.49
CA ALA A 59 -0.27 4.55 13.43
C ALA A 59 -0.01 3.55 12.30
N VAL A 60 0.34 2.30 12.63
CA VAL A 60 0.55 1.22 11.65
C VAL A 60 -0.73 0.92 10.88
N LEU A 61 -1.87 0.80 11.56
CA LEU A 61 -3.16 0.56 10.89
C LEU A 61 -3.52 1.68 9.90
N PHE A 62 -3.28 2.94 10.28
CA PHE A 62 -3.49 4.09 9.39
C PHE A 62 -2.58 4.03 8.15
N LEU A 63 -1.32 3.64 8.32
CA LEU A 63 -0.40 3.46 7.20
C LEU A 63 -0.87 2.34 6.25
N LEU A 64 -1.19 1.17 6.81
CA LEU A 64 -1.66 0.02 6.03
C LEU A 64 -2.97 0.34 5.28
N LEU A 65 -3.90 1.01 5.94
CA LEU A 65 -5.15 1.47 5.33
C LEU A 65 -4.88 2.45 4.18
N GLY A 66 -3.99 3.42 4.38
CA GLY A 66 -3.60 4.38 3.35
C GLY A 66 -3.00 3.70 2.12
N PHE A 67 -2.09 2.74 2.32
CA PHE A 67 -1.53 1.95 1.23
C PHE A 67 -2.58 1.07 0.54
N ALA A 68 -3.45 0.41 1.29
CA ALA A 68 -4.51 -0.42 0.73
C ALA A 68 -5.46 0.43 -0.14
N LEU A 69 -5.99 1.52 0.40
CA LEU A 69 -6.89 2.43 -0.32
C LEU A 69 -6.23 3.05 -1.55
N SER A 70 -4.98 3.51 -1.43
CA SER A 70 -4.24 4.07 -2.57
C SER A 70 -4.10 3.05 -3.70
N ASN A 71 -3.82 1.79 -3.37
CA ASN A 71 -3.73 0.72 -4.37
C ASN A 71 -5.10 0.34 -4.98
N VAL A 72 -6.20 0.40 -4.20
CA VAL A 72 -7.56 0.24 -4.74
C VAL A 72 -7.86 1.33 -5.77
N VAL A 73 -7.59 2.60 -5.46
CA VAL A 73 -7.80 3.74 -6.37
C VAL A 73 -6.95 3.61 -7.63
N GLN A 74 -5.73 3.08 -7.51
CA GLN A 74 -4.84 2.80 -8.65
C GLN A 74 -5.18 1.51 -9.41
N LYS A 75 -6.25 0.79 -9.04
CA LYS A 75 -6.65 -0.52 -9.60
C LYS A 75 -5.56 -1.60 -9.46
N ARG A 76 -4.66 -1.46 -8.50
CA ARG A 76 -3.60 -2.42 -8.15
C ARG A 76 -4.12 -3.40 -7.10
N TRP A 77 -5.12 -4.20 -7.49
CA TRP A 77 -5.88 -5.07 -6.58
C TRP A 77 -5.02 -6.05 -5.78
N ARG A 78 -3.95 -6.59 -6.38
CA ARG A 78 -3.05 -7.53 -5.68
C ARG A 78 -2.27 -6.85 -4.55
N LEU A 79 -1.80 -5.62 -4.78
CA LEU A 79 -1.15 -4.83 -3.74
C LEU A 79 -2.14 -4.42 -2.66
N ALA A 80 -3.33 -3.96 -3.06
CA ALA A 80 -4.39 -3.62 -2.12
C ALA A 80 -4.75 -4.81 -1.21
N ALA A 81 -4.87 -6.02 -1.78
CA ALA A 81 -5.10 -7.24 -1.02
C ALA A 81 -3.94 -7.55 -0.07
N GLY A 82 -2.69 -7.43 -0.51
CA GLY A 82 -1.51 -7.62 0.34
C GLY A 82 -1.49 -6.69 1.56
N TRP A 83 -1.68 -5.39 1.35
CA TRP A 83 -1.74 -4.41 2.43
C TRP A 83 -2.96 -4.61 3.35
N GLY A 84 -4.12 -4.93 2.78
CA GLY A 84 -5.33 -5.23 3.54
C GLY A 84 -5.21 -6.50 4.39
N LEU A 85 -4.54 -7.54 3.88
CA LEU A 85 -4.27 -8.77 4.63
C LEU A 85 -3.37 -8.52 5.84
N LEU A 86 -2.35 -7.67 5.70
CA LEU A 86 -1.51 -7.25 6.82
C LEU A 86 -2.34 -6.51 7.88
N MET A 87 -3.15 -5.54 7.45
CA MET A 87 -4.03 -4.80 8.37
C MET A 87 -5.01 -5.73 9.11
N LEU A 88 -5.57 -6.72 8.41
CA LEU A 88 -6.44 -7.71 9.02
C LEU A 88 -5.70 -8.62 9.99
N ALA A 89 -4.46 -9.02 9.67
CA ALA A 89 -3.63 -9.79 10.60
C ALA A 89 -3.40 -9.01 11.91
N ASP A 90 -3.07 -7.72 11.81
CA ASP A 90 -2.89 -6.85 12.99
C ASP A 90 -4.19 -6.74 13.79
N LEU A 91 -5.34 -6.52 13.13
CA LEU A 91 -6.64 -6.46 13.81
C LEU A 91 -7.00 -7.77 14.51
N VAL A 92 -6.72 -8.93 13.89
CA VAL A 92 -7.00 -10.23 14.51
C VAL A 92 -6.17 -10.41 15.77
N ILE A 93 -4.88 -10.05 15.75
CA ILE A 93 -4.00 -10.11 16.94
C ILE A 93 -4.52 -9.22 18.07
N LEU A 94 -5.04 -8.04 17.73
CA LEU A 94 -5.52 -7.07 18.72
C LEU A 94 -6.85 -7.46 19.35
N VAL A 95 -7.78 -7.99 18.55
CA VAL A 95 -9.15 -8.31 19.01
C VAL A 95 -9.21 -9.69 19.64
N TRP A 96 -8.46 -10.68 19.12
CA TRP A 96 -8.48 -12.05 19.60
C TRP A 96 -7.11 -12.48 20.12
N LEU A 97 -6.97 -12.52 21.44
CA LEU A 97 -5.75 -12.98 22.11
C LEU A 97 -5.61 -14.51 22.17
N GLU A 98 -6.59 -15.27 21.66
CA GLU A 98 -6.53 -16.73 21.65
C GLU A 98 -5.41 -17.24 20.73
N VAL A 99 -4.72 -18.30 21.16
CA VAL A 99 -3.57 -18.89 20.43
C VAL A 99 -3.95 -19.27 18.99
N TRP A 100 -5.17 -19.79 18.79
CA TRP A 100 -5.66 -20.14 17.45
C TRP A 100 -5.87 -18.91 16.56
N ALA A 101 -6.34 -17.80 17.11
CA ALA A 101 -6.50 -16.55 16.38
C ALA A 101 -5.14 -15.94 16.02
N GLN A 102 -4.16 -16.01 16.92
CA GLN A 102 -2.78 -15.60 16.63
C GLN A 102 -2.17 -16.43 15.51
N ALA A 103 -2.36 -17.77 15.52
CA ALA A 103 -1.91 -18.63 14.44
C ALA A 103 -2.57 -18.26 13.10
N ALA A 104 -3.88 -17.98 13.09
CA ALA A 104 -4.59 -17.50 11.91
C ALA A 104 -4.06 -16.14 11.42
N ALA A 105 -3.78 -15.21 12.34
CA ALA A 105 -3.21 -13.91 12.02
C ALA A 105 -1.81 -14.00 11.40
N ILE A 106 -0.95 -14.87 11.94
CA ILE A 106 0.36 -15.16 11.34
C ILE A 106 0.18 -15.68 9.92
N GLY A 107 -0.77 -16.60 9.70
CA GLY A 107 -1.13 -17.09 8.37
C GLY A 107 -1.55 -15.98 7.41
N LEU A 108 -2.44 -15.07 7.85
CA LEU A 108 -2.88 -13.90 7.08
C LEU A 108 -1.71 -12.96 6.76
N GLY A 109 -0.85 -12.70 7.74
CA GLY A 109 0.31 -11.84 7.58
C GLY A 109 1.29 -12.38 6.55
N LEU A 110 1.64 -13.68 6.64
CA LEU A 110 2.50 -14.35 5.67
C LEU A 110 1.90 -14.35 4.26
N LEU A 111 0.59 -14.59 4.15
CA LEU A 111 -0.10 -14.51 2.86
C LEU A 111 -0.02 -13.09 2.28
N GLY A 112 -0.29 -12.07 3.09
CA GLY A 112 -0.18 -10.66 2.71
C GLY A 112 1.22 -10.30 2.21
N LEU A 113 2.26 -10.70 2.95
CA LEU A 113 3.65 -10.52 2.55
C LEU A 113 3.98 -11.23 1.23
N ALA A 114 3.49 -12.45 1.03
CA ALA A 114 3.69 -13.18 -0.22
C ALA A 114 3.06 -12.46 -1.42
N PHE A 115 1.85 -11.92 -1.27
CA PHE A 115 1.20 -11.11 -2.31
C PHE A 115 2.03 -9.88 -2.68
N LEU A 116 2.53 -9.15 -1.67
CA LEU A 116 3.39 -7.99 -1.90
C LEU A 116 4.70 -8.40 -2.58
N GLY A 117 5.38 -9.42 -2.06
CA GLY A 117 6.67 -9.90 -2.58
C GLY A 117 6.60 -10.34 -4.04
N ILE A 118 5.59 -11.12 -4.42
CA ILE A 118 5.40 -11.58 -5.80
C ILE A 118 5.19 -10.40 -6.75
N GLU A 119 4.38 -9.43 -6.36
CA GLU A 119 4.05 -8.29 -7.20
C GLU A 119 5.24 -7.32 -7.34
N PHE A 120 5.96 -7.05 -6.25
CA PHE A 120 7.19 -6.25 -6.28
C PHE A 120 8.28 -6.92 -7.13
N TYR A 121 8.46 -8.24 -6.99
CA TYR A 121 9.41 -9.00 -7.80
C TYR A 121 9.04 -8.96 -9.29
N GLY A 122 7.74 -9.09 -9.60
CA GLY A 122 7.23 -8.96 -10.97
C GLY A 122 7.53 -7.59 -11.57
N GLN A 123 7.28 -6.51 -10.83
CA GLN A 123 7.58 -5.15 -11.28
C GLN A 123 9.08 -4.90 -11.45
N TYR A 124 9.91 -5.42 -10.53
CA TYR A 124 11.36 -5.31 -10.61
C TYR A 124 11.91 -5.97 -11.88
N ARG A 125 11.48 -7.21 -12.17
CA ARG A 125 11.90 -7.93 -13.37
C ARG A 125 11.47 -7.21 -14.66
N GLN A 126 10.22 -6.77 -14.74
CA GLN A 126 9.72 -6.03 -15.91
C GLN A 126 10.48 -4.72 -16.17
N ASN A 127 10.86 -4.01 -15.11
CA ASN A 127 11.64 -2.77 -15.24
C ASN A 127 13.07 -3.04 -15.71
N LYS A 128 13.68 -4.14 -15.26
CA LYS A 128 15.01 -4.58 -15.70
C LYS A 128 15.04 -4.93 -17.18
N ASP A 129 13.99 -5.58 -17.69
CA ASP A 129 13.91 -5.98 -19.11
C ASP A 129 13.65 -4.80 -20.05
N ARG A 130 13.08 -3.68 -19.56
CA ARG A 130 12.88 -2.44 -20.35
C ARG A 130 14.14 -1.57 -20.49
N GLN A 131 15.19 -1.83 -19.72
CA GLN A 131 16.44 -1.08 -19.76
C GLN A 131 17.53 -1.78 -20.60
N LYS A 132 17.20 -2.92 -21.22
CA LYS A 132 18.05 -3.61 -22.21
C LYS A 132 17.55 -3.32 -23.62
#